data_AF-A0A2M9L9A2-F1
#
_entry.id   AF-A0A2M9L9A2-F1
#
_cell.length_a   1.000
_cell.length_b   1.000
_cell.length_c   1.000
_cell.angle_alpha   90.00
_cell.angle_beta   90.00
_cell.angle_gamma   90.00
#
_symmetry.space_group_name_H-M   'P 1'
#
loop_
_entity.id
_entity.type
_entity.pdbx_description
1 polymer ?
#
loop_
_entity_poly.entity_id
_entity_poly.type
_entity_poly.pdbx_seq_one_letter_code
_entity_poly.pdbx_strand_id
1 'polypeptide(L)'
;MTADSTEVVEVRYCEGWDPQARAVVAPMSEREARGRDESGAPYAALLARHGQPRALFQVDWRNGYLGLVLFDARVRRSREYTYRQLEPGRLHLQRYREWLHSSDTEPEFPEDGHFTLTVRPDGRANRVLHHGGTLHIGTDVPAEHRTVAKAEFGAWTAYADAQLLGLDGPFTLVPTGVDGEASEAAEPGWSAPVPLRPQHLEALFTPGSRLGNHGEQVAVVTAPRSAGLLRLPTGSVIAADPLTVHDRDLPFTVTVPPDAYPVLIATMHWEGRTRGETPAAMLRIRDTPTATWELALRPGQDARSLGTDEFYGFGVDTGMGCFLDASGRDVLPKLFEQRQWETDLWGAGQRPYAEVSAPDAGANLIAYPSGVGDGSYPVWIGRDADGEVTCFLADMLLLHRAEALPPTAPDTSVCLPAFPALPDDRRERPFTGPGATADFLAAQLAHAVDFLAERRQGWG
;
A
#
# COMPACT_ATOMS: atom_id res chain seq x y z
N MET A 1 -25.75 8.36 -46.27
CA MET A 1 -24.84 7.22 -46.07
C MET A 1 -23.42 7.72 -46.23
N THR A 2 -22.89 8.37 -45.18
CA THR A 2 -21.46 8.59 -45.04
C THR A 2 -20.85 7.24 -44.68
N ALA A 3 -19.82 6.82 -45.41
CA ALA A 3 -19.10 5.59 -45.09
C ALA A 3 -18.61 5.68 -43.64
N ASP A 4 -18.97 4.69 -42.84
CA ASP A 4 -18.59 4.55 -41.44
C ASP A 4 -17.08 4.27 -41.39
N SER A 5 -16.29 5.34 -41.44
CA SER A 5 -14.83 5.28 -41.44
C SER A 5 -14.38 4.92 -40.02
N THR A 6 -14.15 3.63 -39.76
CA THR A 6 -13.55 3.17 -38.51
C THR A 6 -12.20 3.85 -38.30
N GLU A 7 -12.02 4.52 -37.17
CA GLU A 7 -10.76 5.19 -36.89
C GLU A 7 -9.64 4.18 -36.61
N VAL A 8 -8.39 4.57 -36.89
CA VAL A 8 -7.21 3.76 -36.59
C VAL A 8 -6.49 4.38 -35.38
N VAL A 9 -6.28 3.55 -34.36
CA VAL A 9 -5.48 3.87 -33.19
C VAL A 9 -4.24 2.98 -33.20
N GLU A 10 -3.08 3.61 -33.22
CA GLU A 10 -1.77 2.97 -33.23
C GLU A 10 -1.44 2.45 -31.83
N VAL A 11 -0.87 1.24 -31.74
CA VAL A 11 -0.39 0.66 -30.48
C VAL A 11 1.11 0.49 -30.54
N ARG A 12 1.84 1.19 -29.70
CA ARG A 12 3.30 1.08 -29.59
C ARG A 12 3.68 0.44 -28.27
N TYR A 13 4.45 -0.65 -28.31
CA TYR A 13 4.98 -1.29 -27.12
C TYR A 13 6.35 -0.73 -26.76
N CYS A 14 6.63 -0.61 -25.46
CA CYS A 14 7.85 0.00 -24.96
C CYS A 14 8.12 -0.38 -23.50
N GLU A 15 9.31 -0.08 -23.00
CA GLU A 15 9.60 -0.20 -21.57
C GLU A 15 8.78 0.81 -20.77
N GLY A 16 8.67 2.04 -21.23
CA GLY A 16 7.98 3.10 -20.49
C GLY A 16 7.74 4.38 -21.28
N TRP A 17 7.50 5.46 -20.54
CA TRP A 17 7.19 6.78 -21.07
C TRP A 17 8.06 7.83 -20.38
N ASP A 18 8.72 8.66 -21.17
CA ASP A 18 9.45 9.82 -20.67
C ASP A 18 8.51 11.03 -20.63
N PRO A 19 8.12 11.53 -19.44
CA PRO A 19 7.22 12.68 -19.34
C PRO A 19 7.86 14.00 -19.77
N GLN A 20 9.20 14.11 -19.73
CA GLN A 20 9.92 15.32 -20.17
C GLN A 20 10.04 15.35 -21.69
N ALA A 21 10.48 14.25 -22.30
CA ALA A 21 10.61 14.13 -23.76
C ALA A 21 9.26 13.90 -24.46
N ARG A 22 8.23 13.49 -23.72
CA ARG A 22 6.90 13.10 -24.22
C ARG A 22 7.01 12.02 -25.30
N ALA A 23 7.79 11.00 -25.00
CA ALA A 23 8.12 9.93 -25.93
C ALA A 23 8.17 8.57 -25.22
N VAL A 24 8.00 7.51 -26.01
CA VAL A 24 8.21 6.14 -25.54
C VAL A 24 9.70 5.90 -25.26
N VAL A 25 9.99 5.19 -24.17
CA VAL A 25 11.34 4.77 -23.77
C VAL A 25 11.54 3.32 -24.18
N ALA A 26 12.65 3.03 -24.87
CA ALA A 26 13.01 1.70 -25.36
C ALA A 26 11.82 0.96 -26.02
N PRO A 27 11.42 1.37 -27.25
CA PRO A 27 10.38 0.69 -28.01
C PRO A 27 10.70 -0.80 -28.20
N MET A 28 9.68 -1.65 -28.18
CA MET A 28 9.81 -3.09 -28.38
C MET A 28 8.81 -3.63 -29.38
N SER A 29 9.11 -4.80 -29.93
CA SER A 29 8.20 -5.51 -30.84
C SER A 29 6.97 -6.04 -30.09
N GLU A 30 5.84 -6.22 -30.79
CA GLU A 30 4.65 -6.85 -30.21
C GLU A 30 4.96 -8.26 -29.67
N ARG A 31 5.81 -9.02 -30.37
CA ARG A 31 6.24 -10.37 -29.94
C ARG A 31 6.98 -10.32 -28.61
N GLU A 32 7.84 -9.34 -28.41
CA GLU A 32 8.55 -9.17 -27.13
C GLU A 32 7.59 -8.79 -26.01
N ALA A 33 6.72 -7.80 -26.23
CA ALA A 33 5.71 -7.39 -25.25
C ALA A 33 4.77 -8.55 -24.86
N ARG A 34 4.37 -9.38 -25.83
CA ARG A 34 3.58 -10.59 -25.58
C ARG A 34 4.34 -11.61 -24.72
N GLY A 35 5.62 -11.83 -24.99
CA GLY A 35 6.46 -12.69 -24.15
C GLY A 35 6.63 -12.16 -22.72
N ARG A 36 6.64 -10.84 -22.53
CA ARG A 36 6.63 -10.22 -21.21
C ARG A 36 5.29 -10.41 -20.49
N ASP A 37 4.18 -10.20 -21.18
CA ASP A 37 2.83 -10.47 -20.66
C ASP A 37 2.69 -11.92 -20.18
N GLU A 38 3.12 -12.89 -21.00
CA GLU A 38 3.09 -14.33 -20.68
C GLU A 38 3.98 -14.71 -19.47
N SER A 39 5.14 -14.06 -19.34
CA SER A 39 6.07 -14.28 -18.21
C SER A 39 5.79 -13.38 -16.99
N GLY A 40 4.75 -12.54 -17.09
CA GLY A 40 4.36 -11.51 -16.14
C GLY A 40 5.37 -10.37 -15.94
N ALA A 41 6.40 -10.28 -16.78
CA ALA A 41 7.39 -9.21 -16.73
C ALA A 41 6.78 -7.84 -17.10
N PRO A 42 7.35 -6.73 -16.58
CA PRO A 42 6.81 -5.40 -16.84
C PRO A 42 6.97 -4.97 -18.30
N TYR A 43 5.96 -4.29 -18.83
CA TYR A 43 5.97 -3.63 -20.14
C TYR A 43 4.92 -2.52 -20.21
N ALA A 44 4.99 -1.68 -21.23
CA ALA A 44 4.03 -0.61 -21.47
C ALA A 44 3.46 -0.66 -22.90
N ALA A 45 2.23 -0.15 -23.07
CA ALA A 45 1.56 -0.01 -24.36
C ALA A 45 0.96 1.39 -24.49
N LEU A 46 1.44 2.15 -25.47
CA LEU A 46 0.95 3.48 -25.80
C LEU A 46 -0.10 3.40 -26.93
N LEU A 47 -1.30 3.88 -26.67
CA LEU A 47 -2.33 4.13 -27.68
C LEU A 47 -2.19 5.56 -28.22
N ALA A 48 -2.02 5.70 -29.53
CA ALA A 48 -1.90 6.98 -30.20
C ALA A 48 -2.86 7.10 -31.39
N ARG A 49 -3.36 8.31 -31.63
CA ARG A 49 -4.17 8.65 -32.81
C ARG A 49 -3.41 9.66 -33.65
N HIS A 50 -3.10 9.30 -34.89
CA HIS A 50 -2.27 10.13 -35.78
C HIS A 50 -0.96 10.57 -35.10
N GLY A 51 -0.29 9.63 -34.42
CA GLY A 51 0.91 9.91 -33.61
C GLY A 51 0.70 10.69 -32.31
N GLN A 52 -0.50 11.19 -32.01
CA GLN A 52 -0.79 11.88 -30.75
C GLN A 52 -1.17 10.87 -29.65
N PRO A 53 -0.45 10.84 -28.51
CA PRO A 53 -0.79 9.99 -27.37
C PRO A 53 -2.21 10.22 -26.84
N ARG A 54 -2.92 9.14 -26.54
CA ARG A 54 -4.27 9.16 -25.93
C ARG A 54 -4.31 8.41 -24.61
N ALA A 55 -3.69 7.24 -24.58
CA ALA A 55 -3.61 6.42 -23.37
C ALA A 55 -2.27 5.70 -23.28
N LEU A 56 -1.78 5.50 -22.06
CA LEU A 56 -0.62 4.68 -21.76
C LEU A 56 -1.04 3.60 -20.76
N PHE A 57 -0.81 2.35 -21.12
CA PHE A 57 -0.91 1.21 -20.23
C PHE A 57 0.47 0.86 -19.67
N GLN A 58 0.52 0.54 -18.39
CA GLN A 58 1.69 0.02 -17.69
C GLN A 58 1.30 -1.28 -17.01
N VAL A 59 1.94 -2.38 -17.38
CA VAL A 59 1.53 -3.72 -16.99
C VAL A 59 2.66 -4.42 -16.26
N ASP A 60 2.36 -4.99 -15.09
CA ASP A 60 3.30 -5.82 -14.34
C ASP A 60 2.51 -6.91 -13.60
N TRP A 61 2.31 -8.04 -14.28
CA TRP A 61 1.51 -9.13 -13.72
C TRP A 61 2.21 -9.89 -12.60
N ARG A 62 3.54 -9.83 -12.49
CA ARG A 62 4.26 -10.34 -11.30
C ARG A 62 3.82 -9.63 -10.02
N ASN A 63 3.44 -8.36 -10.12
CA ASN A 63 2.87 -7.57 -9.03
C ASN A 63 1.36 -7.33 -9.16
N GLY A 64 0.67 -8.11 -10.03
CA GLY A 64 -0.77 -8.01 -10.27
C GLY A 64 -1.24 -6.60 -10.63
N TYR A 65 -0.46 -5.84 -11.40
CA TYR A 65 -0.67 -4.41 -11.65
C TYR A 65 -1.05 -4.10 -13.10
N LEU A 66 -2.05 -3.24 -13.25
CA LEU A 66 -2.37 -2.55 -14.49
C LEU A 66 -2.62 -1.07 -14.20
N GLY A 67 -1.72 -0.22 -14.67
CA GLY A 67 -1.91 1.23 -14.74
C GLY A 67 -2.50 1.64 -16.08
N LEU A 68 -3.45 2.55 -16.07
CA LEU A 68 -3.94 3.26 -17.25
C LEU A 68 -3.84 4.76 -17.01
N VAL A 69 -3.15 5.44 -17.90
CA VAL A 69 -2.98 6.89 -17.89
C VAL A 69 -3.62 7.46 -19.14
N LEU A 70 -4.45 8.49 -19.01
CA LEU A 70 -5.01 9.22 -20.14
C LEU A 70 -4.31 10.56 -20.32
N PHE A 71 -4.10 10.95 -21.57
CA PHE A 71 -3.47 12.21 -21.93
C PHE A 71 -4.50 13.23 -22.43
N ASP A 72 -4.32 14.49 -22.04
CA ASP A 72 -5.05 15.61 -22.63
C ASP A 72 -4.49 16.01 -24.02
N ALA A 73 -5.10 17.04 -24.63
CA ALA A 73 -4.65 17.56 -25.92
C ALA A 73 -3.22 18.14 -25.89
N ARG A 74 -2.69 18.49 -24.71
CA ARG A 74 -1.34 18.99 -24.48
C ARG A 74 -0.36 17.87 -24.12
N VAL A 75 -0.79 16.60 -24.14
CA VAL A 75 -0.01 15.43 -23.74
C VAL A 75 0.44 15.51 -22.28
N ARG A 76 -0.41 16.11 -21.42
CA ARG A 76 -0.30 16.01 -19.97
C ARG A 76 -1.12 14.83 -19.50
N ARG A 77 -0.65 14.12 -18.47
CA ARG A 77 -1.44 13.12 -17.76
C ARG A 77 -2.60 13.81 -17.06
N SER A 78 -3.81 13.50 -17.50
CA SER A 78 -5.04 14.13 -17.00
C SER A 78 -5.83 13.20 -16.10
N ARG A 79 -5.75 11.88 -16.33
CA ARG A 79 -6.40 10.85 -15.51
C ARG A 79 -5.50 9.65 -15.33
N GLU A 80 -5.58 9.03 -14.16
CA GLU A 80 -4.90 7.78 -13.84
C GLU A 80 -5.88 6.79 -13.21
N TYR A 81 -5.81 5.55 -13.66
CA TYR A 81 -6.48 4.39 -13.08
C TYR A 81 -5.40 3.41 -12.64
N THR A 82 -5.49 2.95 -11.39
CA THR A 82 -4.66 1.87 -10.87
C THR A 82 -5.55 0.67 -10.59
N TYR A 83 -5.29 -0.42 -11.31
CA TYR A 83 -5.95 -1.69 -11.12
C TYR A 83 -5.02 -2.71 -10.47
N ARG A 84 -5.60 -3.54 -9.60
CA ARG A 84 -4.90 -4.62 -8.88
C ARG A 84 -5.60 -5.95 -9.06
N GLN A 85 -4.86 -6.98 -9.41
CA GLN A 85 -5.38 -8.34 -9.47
C GLN A 85 -5.48 -8.93 -8.06
N LEU A 86 -6.65 -8.77 -7.45
CA LEU A 86 -6.94 -9.33 -6.11
C LEU A 86 -7.45 -10.78 -6.21
N GLU A 87 -8.07 -11.14 -7.33
CA GLU A 87 -8.61 -12.47 -7.60
C GLU A 87 -8.15 -12.98 -8.99
N PRO A 88 -8.08 -14.31 -9.19
CA PRO A 88 -7.95 -14.93 -10.51
C PRO A 88 -8.78 -14.25 -11.60
N GLY A 89 -8.13 -13.80 -12.69
CA GLY A 89 -8.79 -13.18 -13.84
C GLY A 89 -9.56 -11.88 -13.59
N ARG A 90 -9.50 -11.27 -12.39
CA ARG A 90 -10.25 -10.07 -12.03
C ARG A 90 -9.36 -8.97 -11.47
N LEU A 91 -9.56 -7.77 -11.99
CA LEU A 91 -8.86 -6.56 -11.60
C LEU A 91 -9.79 -5.65 -10.80
N HIS A 92 -9.33 -5.21 -9.64
CA HIS A 92 -9.98 -4.25 -8.77
C HIS A 92 -9.42 -2.84 -9.04
N LEU A 93 -10.27 -1.86 -9.31
CA LEU A 93 -9.91 -0.44 -9.38
C LEU A 93 -9.52 0.01 -7.97
N GLN A 94 -8.24 0.08 -7.70
CA GLN A 94 -7.70 0.47 -6.40
C GLN A 94 -7.70 2.00 -6.23
N ARG A 95 -7.36 2.73 -7.29
CA ARG A 95 -7.26 4.19 -7.24
C ARG A 95 -7.62 4.81 -8.59
N TYR A 96 -8.33 5.92 -8.54
CA TYR A 96 -8.56 6.84 -9.64
C TYR A 96 -8.02 8.23 -9.26
N ARG A 97 -7.32 8.90 -10.18
CA ARG A 97 -6.94 10.31 -10.05
C ARG A 97 -7.33 11.10 -11.28
N GLU A 98 -7.71 12.34 -11.07
CA GLU A 98 -8.00 13.31 -12.13
C GLU A 98 -7.46 14.68 -11.76
N TRP A 99 -6.73 15.30 -12.69
CA TRP A 99 -6.25 16.67 -12.56
C TRP A 99 -7.19 17.61 -13.33
N LEU A 100 -7.68 18.62 -12.62
CA LEU A 100 -8.74 19.52 -13.07
C LEU A 100 -8.14 20.80 -13.64
N HIS A 101 -7.37 20.65 -14.73
CA HIS A 101 -6.68 21.78 -15.33
C HIS A 101 -7.67 22.86 -15.79
N SER A 102 -7.49 24.09 -15.30
CA SER A 102 -8.30 25.26 -15.64
C SER A 102 -7.76 26.02 -16.84
N SER A 103 -6.50 25.81 -17.19
CA SER A 103 -5.84 26.45 -18.33
C SER A 103 -4.72 25.60 -18.95
N ASP A 104 -4.32 25.98 -20.15
CA ASP A 104 -3.21 25.37 -20.89
C ASP A 104 -1.82 25.68 -20.31
N THR A 105 -1.72 26.67 -19.42
CA THR A 105 -0.44 27.10 -18.82
C THR A 105 -0.14 26.41 -17.49
N GLU A 106 -1.09 25.68 -16.94
CA GLU A 106 -0.89 24.96 -15.69
C GLU A 106 0.10 23.79 -15.83
N PRO A 107 0.87 23.50 -14.77
CA PRO A 107 1.75 22.33 -14.75
C PRO A 107 0.93 21.04 -14.90
N GLU A 108 1.60 19.95 -15.29
CA GLU A 108 0.97 18.64 -15.40
C GLU A 108 0.31 18.20 -14.09
N PHE A 109 0.98 18.42 -12.96
CA PHE A 109 0.49 18.10 -11.62
C PHE A 109 0.38 19.35 -10.75
N PRO A 110 -0.72 20.11 -10.86
CA PRO A 110 -0.94 21.23 -9.96
C PRO A 110 -1.17 20.73 -8.52
N GLU A 111 -0.63 21.47 -7.53
CA GLU A 111 -0.83 21.15 -6.10
C GLU A 111 -2.29 21.23 -5.68
N ASP A 112 -3.04 22.13 -6.31
CA ASP A 112 -4.47 22.34 -6.11
C ASP A 112 -5.23 22.05 -7.41
N GLY A 113 -6.49 21.65 -7.32
CA GLY A 113 -7.28 21.26 -8.50
C GLY A 113 -7.04 19.82 -8.93
N HIS A 114 -7.09 18.87 -8.00
CA HIS A 114 -7.07 17.45 -8.33
C HIS A 114 -7.95 16.62 -7.41
N PHE A 115 -8.42 15.49 -7.93
CA PHE A 115 -9.32 14.57 -7.27
C PHE A 115 -8.70 13.18 -7.20
N THR A 116 -8.82 12.51 -6.05
CA THR A 116 -8.44 11.12 -5.85
C THR A 116 -9.61 10.34 -5.28
N LEU A 117 -9.88 9.17 -5.84
CA LEU A 117 -10.76 8.16 -5.27
C LEU A 117 -9.92 6.91 -4.99
N THR A 118 -9.88 6.48 -3.72
CA THR A 118 -9.21 5.22 -3.32
C THR A 118 -10.28 4.23 -2.88
N VAL A 119 -10.34 3.05 -3.52
CA VAL A 119 -11.40 2.05 -3.31
C VAL A 119 -10.82 0.82 -2.63
N ARG A 120 -11.42 0.43 -1.50
CA ARG A 120 -11.08 -0.78 -0.76
C ARG A 120 -11.68 -2.03 -1.42
N PRO A 121 -11.14 -3.24 -1.14
CA PRO A 121 -11.70 -4.49 -1.68
C PRO A 121 -13.17 -4.73 -1.31
N ASP A 122 -13.65 -4.20 -0.17
CA ASP A 122 -15.06 -4.31 0.24
C ASP A 122 -15.99 -3.33 -0.51
N GLY A 123 -15.44 -2.33 -1.20
CA GLY A 123 -16.17 -1.33 -2.00
C GLY A 123 -16.30 0.02 -1.36
N ARG A 124 -15.96 0.13 -0.07
CA ARG A 124 -15.85 1.42 0.58
C ARG A 124 -14.73 2.21 -0.06
N ALA A 125 -14.96 3.48 -0.30
CA ALA A 125 -13.97 4.35 -0.91
C ALA A 125 -13.87 5.69 -0.17
N ASN A 126 -12.68 6.30 -0.28
CA ASN A 126 -12.45 7.65 0.17
C ASN A 126 -12.19 8.55 -1.03
N ARG A 127 -12.93 9.65 -1.11
CA ARG A 127 -12.73 10.73 -2.07
C ARG A 127 -11.94 11.83 -1.41
N VAL A 128 -10.90 12.31 -2.08
CA VAL A 128 -10.11 13.47 -1.68
C VAL A 128 -10.14 14.48 -2.81
N LEU A 129 -10.65 15.67 -2.54
CA LEU A 129 -10.64 16.80 -3.47
C LEU A 129 -9.73 17.89 -2.91
N HIS A 130 -8.73 18.26 -3.69
CA HIS A 130 -7.90 19.45 -3.46
C HIS A 130 -8.44 20.58 -4.34
N HIS A 131 -9.10 21.56 -3.74
CA HIS A 131 -9.61 22.73 -4.45
C HIS A 131 -9.76 23.92 -3.50
N GLY A 132 -8.70 24.69 -3.29
CA GLY A 132 -8.62 25.78 -2.30
C GLY A 132 -8.72 25.26 -0.85
N GLY A 133 -8.18 24.07 -0.60
CA GLY A 133 -8.29 23.29 0.63
C GLY A 133 -8.48 21.80 0.33
N THR A 134 -8.45 20.96 1.37
CA THR A 134 -8.60 19.49 1.23
C THR A 134 -9.93 19.03 1.81
N LEU A 135 -10.71 18.29 1.02
CA LEU A 135 -11.98 17.72 1.42
C LEU A 135 -11.92 16.19 1.33
N HIS A 136 -12.21 15.51 2.45
CA HIS A 136 -12.29 14.05 2.54
C HIS A 136 -13.75 13.61 2.67
N ILE A 137 -14.19 12.66 1.83
CA ILE A 137 -15.59 12.18 1.83
C ILE A 137 -15.62 10.67 1.57
N GLY A 138 -16.26 9.93 2.48
CA GLY A 138 -16.56 8.51 2.27
C GLY A 138 -17.62 8.30 1.18
N THR A 139 -17.54 7.18 0.47
CA THR A 139 -18.57 6.71 -0.47
C THR A 139 -18.45 5.19 -0.62
N ASP A 140 -19.39 4.58 -1.35
CA ASP A 140 -19.33 3.19 -1.76
C ASP A 140 -19.28 3.12 -3.29
N VAL A 141 -18.43 2.25 -3.81
CA VAL A 141 -18.29 2.00 -5.24
C VAL A 141 -18.90 0.63 -5.57
N PRO A 142 -19.95 0.57 -6.40
CA PRO A 142 -20.56 -0.69 -6.83
C PRO A 142 -19.55 -1.61 -7.52
N ALA A 143 -19.76 -2.92 -7.40
CA ALA A 143 -18.84 -3.93 -7.93
C ALA A 143 -18.60 -3.76 -9.43
N GLU A 144 -19.64 -3.39 -10.19
CA GLU A 144 -19.60 -3.19 -11.64
C GLU A 144 -18.71 -2.03 -12.11
N HIS A 145 -18.41 -1.06 -11.23
CA HIS A 145 -17.56 0.11 -11.53
C HIS A 145 -16.15 -0.01 -10.96
N ARG A 146 -15.89 -1.03 -10.13
CA ARG A 146 -14.56 -1.28 -9.55
C ARG A 146 -13.96 -2.62 -9.93
N THR A 147 -14.69 -3.47 -10.65
CA THR A 147 -14.20 -4.79 -11.05
C THR A 147 -14.22 -4.91 -12.56
N VAL A 148 -13.06 -5.23 -13.15
CA VAL A 148 -12.92 -5.48 -14.59
C VAL A 148 -12.21 -6.81 -14.83
N ALA A 149 -12.46 -7.45 -15.98
CA ALA A 149 -11.80 -8.69 -16.33
C ALA A 149 -10.34 -8.39 -16.66
N LYS A 150 -9.42 -9.26 -16.26
CA LYS A 150 -8.09 -9.28 -16.87
C LYS A 150 -8.25 -9.73 -18.32
N ALA A 151 -8.05 -8.80 -19.25
CA ALA A 151 -8.12 -9.03 -20.67
C ALA A 151 -6.88 -9.76 -21.22
N GLU A 152 -7.02 -10.37 -22.40
CA GLU A 152 -5.89 -10.93 -23.14
C GLU A 152 -4.94 -9.83 -23.62
N PHE A 153 -3.69 -10.19 -23.84
CA PHE A 153 -2.72 -9.30 -24.47
C PHE A 153 -3.30 -8.69 -25.77
N GLY A 154 -3.23 -7.36 -25.86
CA GLY A 154 -3.70 -6.61 -27.03
C GLY A 154 -5.17 -6.17 -26.96
N ALA A 155 -5.98 -6.70 -26.04
CA ALA A 155 -7.39 -6.35 -25.89
C ALA A 155 -7.61 -5.05 -25.08
N TRP A 156 -6.87 -3.99 -25.42
CA TRP A 156 -6.83 -2.71 -24.70
C TRP A 156 -8.19 -2.00 -24.60
N THR A 157 -9.10 -2.28 -25.55
CA THR A 157 -10.49 -1.80 -25.54
C THR A 157 -11.31 -2.28 -24.34
N ALA A 158 -10.85 -3.33 -23.65
CA ALA A 158 -11.46 -3.77 -22.40
C ALA A 158 -11.34 -2.73 -21.26
N TYR A 159 -10.39 -1.80 -21.39
CA TYR A 159 -10.06 -0.80 -20.37
C TYR A 159 -10.18 0.64 -20.86
N ALA A 160 -10.04 0.89 -22.17
CA ALA A 160 -10.17 2.21 -22.77
C ALA A 160 -10.98 2.12 -24.07
N ASP A 161 -12.24 2.55 -24.02
CA ASP A 161 -13.12 2.62 -25.18
C ASP A 161 -13.02 3.98 -25.90
N ALA A 162 -13.87 4.20 -26.90
CA ALA A 162 -13.85 5.40 -27.74
C ALA A 162 -14.06 6.67 -26.89
N GLN A 163 -14.91 6.60 -25.87
CA GLN A 163 -15.19 7.72 -24.97
C GLN A 163 -13.95 8.09 -24.16
N LEU A 164 -13.24 7.12 -23.56
CA LEU A 164 -12.02 7.40 -22.81
C LEU A 164 -10.89 7.95 -23.69
N LEU A 165 -10.83 7.52 -24.95
CA LEU A 165 -9.84 7.99 -25.92
C LEU A 165 -10.22 9.32 -26.61
N GLY A 166 -11.41 9.85 -26.33
CA GLY A 166 -11.92 11.09 -26.94
C GLY A 166 -12.20 10.95 -28.44
N LEU A 167 -12.77 9.83 -28.86
CA LEU A 167 -13.10 9.50 -30.24
C LEU A 167 -14.62 9.51 -30.45
N ASP A 168 -15.06 9.99 -31.61
CA ASP A 168 -16.48 10.16 -31.94
C ASP A 168 -17.15 8.87 -32.47
N GLY A 169 -16.37 7.81 -32.72
CA GLY A 169 -16.85 6.60 -33.37
C GLY A 169 -16.01 5.36 -33.07
N PRO A 170 -16.37 4.21 -33.66
CA PRO A 170 -15.63 2.97 -33.48
C PRO A 170 -14.22 3.11 -34.05
N PHE A 171 -13.27 2.42 -33.40
CA PHE A 171 -11.88 2.40 -33.80
C PHE A 171 -11.32 0.99 -33.81
N THR A 172 -10.20 0.82 -34.49
CA THR A 172 -9.42 -0.42 -34.52
C THR A 172 -8.02 -0.15 -33.99
N LEU A 173 -7.49 -1.11 -33.26
CA LEU A 173 -6.13 -1.08 -32.74
C LEU A 173 -5.19 -1.69 -33.77
N VAL A 174 -4.15 -0.94 -34.16
CA VAL A 174 -3.13 -1.40 -35.09
C VAL A 174 -1.77 -1.31 -34.41
N PRO A 175 -1.12 -2.44 -34.07
CA PRO A 175 0.25 -2.45 -33.58
C PRO A 175 1.18 -1.75 -34.57
N THR A 176 1.99 -0.82 -34.07
CA THR A 176 3.02 -0.11 -34.83
C THR A 176 4.35 -0.21 -34.09
N GLY A 177 5.41 -0.59 -34.80
CA GLY A 177 6.71 -0.86 -34.20
C GLY A 177 7.71 -1.44 -35.19
N VAL A 178 8.98 -1.47 -34.80
CA VAL A 178 10.09 -1.93 -35.66
C VAL A 178 10.21 -3.45 -35.59
N ASP A 179 10.15 -4.14 -36.73
CA ASP A 179 10.69 -5.49 -36.85
C ASP A 179 12.23 -5.38 -36.86
N GLY A 180 12.86 -5.44 -35.68
CA GLY A 180 14.31 -5.24 -35.53
C GLY A 180 14.79 -5.50 -34.09
N GLU A 181 16.09 -5.77 -33.94
CA GLU A 181 16.73 -6.23 -32.68
C GLU A 181 16.37 -5.36 -31.47
N ALA A 182 16.15 -6.03 -30.33
CA ALA A 182 15.80 -5.43 -29.05
C ALA A 182 16.74 -4.27 -28.70
N SER A 183 16.19 -3.10 -28.41
CA SER A 183 16.95 -2.00 -27.80
C SER A 183 17.54 -2.49 -26.48
N GLU A 184 18.77 -2.05 -26.15
CA GLU A 184 19.35 -2.30 -24.81
C GLU A 184 18.32 -1.93 -23.74
N ALA A 185 18.15 -2.84 -22.78
CA ALA A 185 17.17 -2.72 -21.69
C ALA A 185 17.49 -1.48 -20.85
N ALA A 186 16.76 -0.40 -21.10
CA ALA A 186 16.69 0.73 -20.20
C ALA A 186 15.67 0.38 -19.11
N GLU A 187 16.00 0.65 -17.84
CA GLU A 187 15.02 0.50 -16.76
C GLU A 187 13.76 1.33 -17.09
N PRO A 188 12.54 0.79 -16.89
CA PRO A 188 11.31 1.36 -17.41
C PRO A 188 11.01 2.81 -17.01
N GLY A 189 11.73 3.39 -16.04
CA GLY A 189 11.44 4.71 -15.46
C GLY A 189 10.15 4.71 -14.64
N TRP A 190 9.49 3.56 -14.49
CA TRP A 190 8.32 3.31 -13.67
C TRP A 190 8.40 1.90 -13.08
N SER A 191 7.69 1.68 -11.98
CA SER A 191 7.50 0.35 -11.38
C SER A 191 6.07 0.25 -10.86
N ALA A 192 5.53 -0.97 -10.82
CA ALA A 192 4.28 -1.20 -10.11
C ALA A 192 4.42 -0.75 -8.66
N PRO A 193 3.41 -0.07 -8.07
CA PRO A 193 3.51 0.34 -6.69
C PRO A 193 3.67 -0.91 -5.82
N VAL A 194 4.61 -0.87 -4.88
CA VAL A 194 4.90 -1.97 -3.96
C VAL A 194 4.73 -1.46 -2.53
N PRO A 195 4.03 -2.19 -1.66
CA PRO A 195 3.84 -1.78 -0.27
C PRO A 195 5.18 -1.54 0.41
N LEU A 196 5.15 -0.84 1.56
CA LEU A 196 6.31 -0.71 2.42
C LEU A 196 6.95 -2.09 2.61
N ARG A 197 8.28 -2.16 2.54
CA ARG A 197 9.03 -3.38 2.83
C ARG A 197 9.66 -3.29 4.21
N PRO A 198 9.71 -4.40 4.96
CA PRO A 198 10.44 -4.44 6.21
C PRO A 198 11.92 -4.18 5.95
N GLN A 199 12.55 -3.35 6.78
CA GLN A 199 13.98 -3.10 6.72
C GLN A 199 14.64 -3.21 8.09
N HIS A 200 15.79 -3.86 8.15
CA HIS A 200 16.68 -3.95 9.32
C HIS A 200 16.04 -4.54 10.58
N LEU A 201 14.94 -5.29 10.46
CA LEU A 201 14.11 -5.69 11.60
C LEU A 201 14.86 -6.50 12.66
N GLU A 202 15.74 -7.41 12.24
CA GLU A 202 16.58 -8.18 13.17
C GLU A 202 17.67 -7.33 13.83
N ALA A 203 18.21 -6.34 13.10
CA ALA A 203 19.23 -5.44 13.61
C ALA A 203 18.68 -4.60 14.77
N LEU A 204 17.38 -4.28 14.79
CA LEU A 204 16.72 -3.56 15.88
C LEU A 204 16.79 -4.29 17.23
N PHE A 205 17.04 -5.61 17.23
CA PHE A 205 17.17 -6.44 18.43
C PHE A 205 18.59 -6.95 18.66
N THR A 206 19.54 -6.55 17.80
CA THR A 206 20.94 -6.97 17.87
C THR A 206 21.80 -5.86 18.48
N PRO A 207 22.32 -6.02 19.72
CA PRO A 207 23.07 -4.96 20.39
C PRO A 207 24.35 -4.61 19.63
N GLY A 208 24.63 -3.30 19.52
CA GLY A 208 25.76 -2.78 18.76
C GLY A 208 25.46 -2.55 17.27
N SER A 209 24.27 -2.92 16.78
CA SER A 209 23.85 -2.53 15.43
C SER A 209 23.80 -1.01 15.30
N ARG A 210 24.34 -0.52 14.20
CA ARG A 210 24.40 0.87 13.78
C ARG A 210 23.57 1.08 12.52
N LEU A 211 22.64 2.01 12.59
CA LEU A 211 21.74 2.39 11.50
C LEU A 211 21.76 3.92 11.37
N GLY A 212 21.95 4.46 10.17
CA GLY A 212 22.06 5.90 9.99
C GLY A 212 21.52 6.40 8.66
N ASN A 213 21.09 7.66 8.63
CA ASN A 213 20.70 8.37 7.41
C ASN A 213 21.89 9.23 6.97
N HIS A 214 22.22 9.26 5.67
CA HIS A 214 23.39 9.90 5.07
C HIS A 214 23.89 11.22 5.76
N GLY A 215 24.70 11.07 6.81
CA GLY A 215 25.40 12.17 7.48
C GLY A 215 24.65 12.92 8.59
N GLU A 216 23.42 12.55 8.97
CA GLU A 216 22.65 13.32 9.96
C GLU A 216 22.74 12.76 11.39
N GLN A 217 22.31 11.52 11.61
CA GLN A 217 22.32 10.87 12.93
C GLN A 217 22.52 9.36 12.77
N VAL A 218 23.28 8.77 13.69
CA VAL A 218 23.48 7.31 13.78
C VAL A 218 22.79 6.80 15.03
N ALA A 219 21.88 5.85 14.85
CA ALA A 219 21.29 5.08 15.93
C ALA A 219 22.20 3.89 16.28
N VAL A 220 22.41 3.67 17.57
CA VAL A 220 23.09 2.50 18.11
C VAL A 220 22.09 1.68 18.91
N VAL A 221 21.83 0.46 18.46
CA VAL A 221 20.95 -0.51 19.12
C VAL A 221 21.63 -1.04 20.38
N THR A 222 20.86 -1.19 21.45
CA THR A 222 21.31 -1.68 22.75
C THR A 222 20.61 -3.00 23.09
N ALA A 223 20.96 -3.61 24.23
CA ALA A 223 20.31 -4.85 24.68
C ALA A 223 18.78 -4.66 24.81
N PRO A 224 17.96 -5.47 24.12
CA PRO A 224 16.51 -5.37 24.22
C PRO A 224 16.05 -5.71 25.63
N ARG A 225 14.91 -5.13 26.03
CA ARG A 225 14.34 -5.33 27.36
C ARG A 225 13.22 -6.35 27.31
N SER A 226 13.20 -7.29 28.26
CA SER A 226 12.06 -8.21 28.41
C SER A 226 10.89 -7.51 29.10
N ALA A 227 9.72 -7.56 28.46
CA ALA A 227 8.46 -7.00 28.95
C ALA A 227 7.52 -8.06 29.56
N GLY A 228 8.04 -9.26 29.85
CA GLY A 228 7.25 -10.36 30.41
C GLY A 228 6.70 -11.31 29.34
N LEU A 229 5.73 -12.13 29.73
CA LEU A 229 5.07 -13.13 28.88
C LEU A 229 3.64 -12.68 28.55
N LEU A 230 3.32 -12.58 27.26
CA LEU A 230 1.97 -12.36 26.77
C LEU A 230 1.22 -13.68 26.69
N ARG A 231 0.11 -13.80 27.41
CA ARG A 231 -0.76 -14.97 27.43
C ARG A 231 -1.79 -14.88 26.31
N LEU A 232 -1.73 -15.84 25.40
CA LEU A 232 -2.58 -15.94 24.21
C LEU A 232 -3.48 -17.19 24.28
N PRO A 233 -4.53 -17.19 25.12
CA PRO A 233 -5.42 -18.36 25.25
C PRO A 233 -6.12 -18.76 23.94
N THR A 234 -6.27 -17.83 22.98
CA THR A 234 -6.82 -18.13 21.65
C THR A 234 -5.77 -18.20 20.56
N GLY A 235 -4.55 -17.73 20.83
CA GLY A 235 -3.50 -17.59 19.82
C GLY A 235 -3.76 -16.47 18.81
N SER A 236 -4.82 -15.67 19.00
CA SER A 236 -5.22 -14.59 18.08
C SER A 236 -4.67 -13.26 18.57
N VAL A 237 -3.67 -12.73 17.87
CA VAL A 237 -2.92 -11.54 18.30
C VAL A 237 -3.57 -10.26 17.79
N ILE A 238 -3.67 -9.26 18.67
CA ILE A 238 -3.98 -7.87 18.34
C ILE A 238 -2.77 -7.02 18.69
N ALA A 239 -2.43 -6.07 17.80
CA ALA A 239 -1.61 -4.91 18.13
C ALA A 239 -2.46 -3.64 17.99
N ALA A 240 -2.35 -2.75 18.97
CA ALA A 240 -3.13 -1.51 19.06
C ALA A 240 -2.50 -0.55 20.08
N ASP A 241 -3.02 0.66 20.17
CA ASP A 241 -2.80 1.53 21.33
C ASP A 241 -3.72 1.08 22.49
N PRO A 242 -3.17 0.84 23.70
CA PRO A 242 -3.90 0.25 24.81
C PRO A 242 -5.09 1.08 25.32
N LEU A 243 -5.15 2.38 25.02
CA LEU A 243 -6.22 3.28 25.45
C LEU A 243 -7.24 3.58 24.35
N THR A 244 -6.99 3.16 23.11
CA THR A 244 -7.92 3.37 21.98
C THR A 244 -8.44 2.08 21.36
N VAL A 245 -8.05 0.92 21.88
CA VAL A 245 -8.59 -0.39 21.45
C VAL A 245 -10.11 -0.40 21.49
N HIS A 246 -10.73 -0.79 20.37
CA HIS A 246 -12.19 -0.91 20.30
C HIS A 246 -12.64 -2.11 19.47
N ASP A 247 -13.96 -2.23 19.29
CA ASP A 247 -14.62 -3.37 18.63
C ASP A 247 -14.18 -3.64 17.18
N ARG A 248 -13.63 -2.63 16.48
CA ARG A 248 -13.12 -2.77 15.11
C ARG A 248 -11.65 -3.17 15.04
N ASP A 249 -10.94 -3.22 16.16
CA ASP A 249 -9.62 -3.82 16.24
C ASP A 249 -9.77 -5.35 16.23
N LEU A 250 -9.85 -5.87 15.01
CA LEU A 250 -9.85 -7.32 14.76
C LEU A 250 -8.43 -7.87 14.90
N PRO A 251 -8.27 -9.13 15.37
CA PRO A 251 -6.98 -9.78 15.39
C PRO A 251 -6.41 -9.93 13.98
N PHE A 252 -5.09 -10.12 13.92
CA PHE A 252 -4.44 -10.51 12.68
C PHE A 252 -4.97 -11.85 12.16
N THR A 253 -4.92 -12.06 10.85
CA THR A 253 -5.40 -13.28 10.20
C THR A 253 -4.52 -14.50 10.48
N VAL A 254 -3.25 -14.29 10.82
CA VAL A 254 -2.32 -15.33 11.24
C VAL A 254 -2.44 -15.53 12.75
N THR A 255 -2.63 -16.79 13.16
CA THR A 255 -2.70 -17.21 14.57
C THR A 255 -1.48 -18.04 14.94
N VAL A 256 -1.26 -18.19 16.25
CA VAL A 256 -0.20 -19.04 16.83
C VAL A 256 -0.80 -20.06 17.78
N PRO A 257 -0.07 -21.14 18.13
CA PRO A 257 -0.53 -22.06 19.17
C PRO A 257 -0.83 -21.32 20.48
N PRO A 258 -1.93 -21.62 21.17
CA PRO A 258 -2.20 -21.01 22.47
C PRO A 258 -1.11 -21.31 23.50
N ASP A 259 -0.46 -20.26 24.03
CA ASP A 259 0.58 -20.34 25.06
C ASP A 259 0.88 -18.94 25.63
N ALA A 260 1.92 -18.83 26.47
CA ALA A 260 2.50 -17.59 26.95
C ALA A 260 3.86 -17.32 26.28
N TYR A 261 3.97 -16.21 25.55
CA TYR A 261 5.13 -15.91 24.71
C TYR A 261 5.87 -14.64 25.18
N PRO A 262 7.21 -14.60 25.16
CA PRO A 262 7.98 -13.44 25.57
C PRO A 262 7.75 -12.22 24.66
N VAL A 263 7.56 -11.06 25.29
CA VAL A 263 7.59 -9.76 24.62
C VAL A 263 8.95 -9.10 24.88
N LEU A 264 9.61 -8.67 23.81
CA LEU A 264 10.88 -7.96 23.82
C LEU A 264 10.67 -6.55 23.29
N ILE A 265 11.24 -5.55 23.96
CA ILE A 265 11.22 -4.15 23.53
C ILE A 265 12.62 -3.78 23.07
N ALA A 266 12.75 -3.43 21.79
CA ALA A 266 13.99 -2.92 21.25
C ALA A 266 14.32 -1.57 21.88
N THR A 267 15.60 -1.31 22.12
CA THR A 267 16.06 -0.01 22.65
C THR A 267 17.26 0.47 21.87
N MET A 268 17.28 1.74 21.53
CA MET A 268 18.42 2.38 20.88
C MET A 268 18.73 3.73 21.51
N HIS A 269 19.89 4.29 21.21
CA HIS A 269 20.16 5.71 21.43
C HIS A 269 20.82 6.30 20.17
N TRP A 270 20.68 7.59 19.98
CA TRP A 270 21.43 8.32 18.96
C TRP A 270 22.87 8.55 19.46
N GLU A 271 23.86 8.48 18.58
CA GLU A 271 25.23 8.87 18.94
C GLU A 271 25.27 10.31 19.47
N GLY A 272 25.98 10.51 20.58
CA GLY A 272 26.03 11.82 21.26
C GLY A 272 24.79 12.17 22.08
N ARG A 273 23.77 11.30 22.17
CA ARG A 273 22.60 11.48 23.04
C ARG A 273 22.50 10.38 24.09
N THR A 274 22.01 10.74 25.27
CA THR A 274 21.81 9.81 26.40
C THR A 274 20.38 9.29 26.52
N ARG A 275 19.41 9.99 25.92
CA ARG A 275 18.01 9.53 25.89
C ARG A 275 17.87 8.44 24.84
N GLY A 276 17.36 7.29 25.27
CA GLY A 276 17.04 6.18 24.38
C GLY A 276 15.63 6.27 23.80
N GLU A 277 15.42 5.58 22.68
CA GLU A 277 14.15 5.48 21.96
C GLU A 277 13.76 4.01 21.79
N THR A 278 12.47 3.75 21.56
CA THR A 278 11.92 2.41 21.28
C THR A 278 11.63 2.29 19.79
N PRO A 279 12.51 1.65 18.98
CA PRO A 279 12.28 1.52 17.55
C PRO A 279 11.31 0.39 17.18
N ALA A 280 11.13 -0.60 18.07
CA ALA A 280 10.25 -1.74 17.82
C ALA A 280 9.88 -2.50 19.11
N ALA A 281 8.82 -3.29 19.02
CA ALA A 281 8.48 -4.33 20.01
C ALA A 281 8.20 -5.66 19.30
N MET A 282 8.61 -6.77 19.90
CA MET A 282 8.50 -8.10 19.33
C MET A 282 7.80 -9.05 20.29
N LEU A 283 6.70 -9.64 19.85
CA LEU A 283 6.12 -10.84 20.43
C LEU A 283 6.82 -12.05 19.80
N ARG A 284 7.72 -12.69 20.54
CA ARG A 284 8.54 -13.80 20.05
C ARG A 284 7.85 -15.14 20.31
N ILE A 285 7.52 -15.85 19.25
CA ILE A 285 6.80 -17.14 19.26
C ILE A 285 7.79 -18.31 19.29
N ARG A 286 8.90 -18.20 18.56
CA ARG A 286 9.95 -19.22 18.47
C ARG A 286 11.34 -18.56 18.49
N ASP A 287 12.35 -19.36 18.82
CA ASP A 287 13.77 -18.94 18.81
C ASP A 287 14.50 -19.31 17.50
N THR A 288 13.79 -19.90 16.52
CA THR A 288 14.35 -20.17 15.19
C THR A 288 14.61 -18.85 14.44
N PRO A 289 15.69 -18.77 13.63
CA PRO A 289 15.95 -17.57 12.82
C PRO A 289 14.81 -17.28 11.84
N THR A 290 14.49 -16.00 11.67
CA THR A 290 13.52 -15.56 10.68
C THR A 290 14.17 -15.60 9.30
N ALA A 291 13.59 -16.35 8.37
CA ALA A 291 14.03 -16.41 6.98
C ALA A 291 13.27 -15.42 6.09
N THR A 292 11.99 -15.19 6.39
CA THR A 292 11.12 -14.33 5.58
C THR A 292 10.16 -13.50 6.43
N TRP A 293 9.68 -12.39 5.85
CA TRP A 293 8.77 -11.45 6.52
C TRP A 293 7.53 -11.19 5.68
N GLU A 294 6.39 -11.00 6.33
CA GLU A 294 5.14 -10.55 5.70
C GLU A 294 4.42 -9.51 6.58
N LEU A 295 3.60 -8.64 5.97
CA LEU A 295 2.81 -7.67 6.72
C LEU A 295 1.67 -8.40 7.46
N ALA A 296 1.47 -8.11 8.74
CA ALA A 296 0.37 -8.66 9.52
C ALA A 296 -0.95 -7.99 9.10
N LEU A 297 -1.81 -8.75 8.42
CA LEU A 297 -3.10 -8.26 7.91
C LEU A 297 -4.25 -8.62 8.86
N ARG A 298 -5.28 -7.78 8.88
CA ARG A 298 -6.58 -8.02 9.52
C ARG A 298 -7.60 -8.49 8.46
N PRO A 299 -8.73 -9.13 8.86
CA PRO A 299 -9.77 -9.53 7.92
C PRO A 299 -10.20 -8.39 6.98
N GLY A 300 -10.25 -8.68 5.67
CA GLY A 300 -10.62 -7.72 4.62
C GLY A 300 -9.50 -6.77 4.19
N GLN A 301 -8.29 -6.89 4.75
CA GLN A 301 -7.10 -6.21 4.24
C GLN A 301 -6.37 -7.08 3.20
N ASP A 302 -5.79 -6.41 2.21
CA ASP A 302 -4.99 -7.04 1.16
C ASP A 302 -3.81 -6.14 0.81
N ALA A 303 -2.59 -6.59 1.07
CA ALA A 303 -1.39 -5.77 0.84
C ALA A 303 -1.25 -5.33 -0.62
N ARG A 304 -1.82 -6.06 -1.58
CA ARG A 304 -1.80 -5.72 -3.01
C ARG A 304 -2.58 -4.44 -3.31
N SER A 305 -3.50 -4.06 -2.42
CA SER A 305 -4.26 -2.82 -2.54
C SER A 305 -3.51 -1.58 -2.03
N LEU A 306 -2.30 -1.74 -1.48
CA LEU A 306 -1.46 -0.63 -1.03
C LEU A 306 -0.65 -0.04 -2.21
N GLY A 307 -0.42 1.26 -2.13
CA GLY A 307 0.51 2.00 -2.98
C GLY A 307 1.97 1.83 -2.57
N THR A 308 2.85 2.60 -3.22
CA THR A 308 4.28 2.62 -2.89
C THR A 308 4.50 3.11 -1.47
N ASP A 309 5.26 2.37 -0.67
CA ASP A 309 5.56 2.66 0.75
C ASP A 309 4.33 2.75 1.68
N GLU A 310 3.14 2.43 1.18
CA GLU A 310 1.95 2.34 2.02
C GLU A 310 1.93 1.01 2.79
N PHE A 311 1.29 1.02 3.96
CA PHE A 311 1.14 -0.15 4.81
C PHE A 311 -0.19 -0.10 5.55
N TYR A 312 -0.65 -1.27 6.00
CA TYR A 312 -1.64 -1.35 7.08
C TYR A 312 -0.92 -1.34 8.41
N GLY A 313 -1.40 -0.51 9.33
CA GLY A 313 -0.83 -0.39 10.67
C GLY A 313 -1.92 -0.26 11.73
N PHE A 314 -1.49 -0.37 12.99
CA PHE A 314 -2.33 0.00 14.13
C PHE A 314 -2.09 1.46 14.48
N GLY A 315 -3.16 2.17 14.82
CA GLY A 315 -3.09 3.58 15.23
C GLY A 315 -2.59 3.73 16.66
N VAL A 316 -1.86 4.82 16.90
CA VAL A 316 -1.37 5.26 18.20
C VAL A 316 -1.71 6.72 18.39
N ASP A 317 -2.41 7.03 19.48
CA ASP A 317 -2.87 8.38 19.85
C ASP A 317 -2.42 8.79 21.27
N THR A 318 -1.81 7.87 22.00
CA THR A 318 -1.36 8.08 23.39
C THR A 318 0.15 7.86 23.56
N GLY A 319 0.88 7.76 22.44
CA GLY A 319 2.32 7.45 22.44
C GLY A 319 2.66 6.03 22.91
N MET A 320 1.70 5.10 22.87
CA MET A 320 1.85 3.72 23.32
C MET A 320 1.37 2.71 22.27
N GLY A 321 2.10 1.59 22.16
CA GLY A 321 1.63 0.37 21.52
C GLY A 321 1.43 -0.73 22.54
N CYS A 322 0.63 -1.74 22.21
CA CYS A 322 0.47 -2.93 23.02
C CYS A 322 0.21 -4.18 22.17
N PHE A 323 0.50 -5.33 22.77
CA PHE A 323 0.00 -6.62 22.30
C PHE A 323 -0.99 -7.20 23.31
N LEU A 324 -2.03 -7.86 22.79
CA LEU A 324 -3.03 -8.60 23.57
C LEU A 324 -3.63 -9.75 22.75
N ASP A 325 -4.25 -10.71 23.45
CA ASP A 325 -5.09 -11.75 22.84
C ASP A 325 -6.49 -11.21 22.52
N ALA A 326 -7.11 -11.69 21.44
CA ALA A 326 -8.46 -11.30 21.04
C ALA A 326 -9.53 -11.50 22.14
N SER A 327 -9.38 -12.53 22.99
CA SER A 327 -10.30 -12.78 24.12
C SER A 327 -10.30 -11.68 25.18
N GLY A 328 -9.22 -10.91 25.27
CA GLY A 328 -9.07 -9.83 26.24
C GLY A 328 -9.46 -8.45 25.72
N ARG A 329 -9.83 -8.32 24.43
CA ARG A 329 -10.02 -7.03 23.74
C ARG A 329 -11.00 -6.09 24.44
N ASP A 330 -12.12 -6.61 24.95
CA ASP A 330 -13.20 -5.74 25.46
C ASP A 330 -13.03 -5.39 26.96
N VAL A 331 -12.07 -6.04 27.65
CA VAL A 331 -11.85 -5.97 29.10
C VAL A 331 -10.49 -5.35 29.44
N LEU A 332 -9.41 -5.80 28.81
CA LEU A 332 -8.04 -5.36 29.13
C LEU A 332 -7.81 -3.85 28.96
N PRO A 333 -8.31 -3.18 27.90
CA PRO A 333 -8.13 -1.72 27.74
C PRO A 333 -8.74 -0.93 28.90
N LYS A 334 -9.92 -1.34 29.39
CA LYS A 334 -10.59 -0.69 30.53
C LYS A 334 -9.81 -0.87 31.83
N LEU A 335 -9.30 -2.08 32.05
CA LEU A 335 -8.42 -2.36 33.20
C LEU A 335 -7.11 -1.57 33.11
N PHE A 336 -6.59 -1.39 31.89
CA PHE A 336 -5.39 -0.60 31.63
C PHE A 336 -5.61 0.88 31.93
N GLU A 337 -6.68 1.47 31.41
CA GLU A 337 -7.08 2.85 31.68
C GLU A 337 -7.25 3.10 33.19
N GLN A 338 -7.94 2.22 33.90
CA GLN A 338 -8.10 2.31 35.35
C GLN A 338 -6.74 2.29 36.07
N ARG A 339 -5.87 1.33 35.73
CA ARG A 339 -4.51 1.22 36.31
C ARG A 339 -3.66 2.45 36.04
N GLN A 340 -3.75 3.00 34.82
CA GLN A 340 -3.04 4.21 34.43
C GLN A 340 -3.47 5.40 35.30
N TRP A 341 -4.76 5.55 35.54
CA TRP A 341 -5.29 6.62 36.39
C TRP A 341 -4.89 6.47 37.87
N GLU A 342 -4.87 5.23 38.38
CA GLU A 342 -4.58 4.97 39.79
C GLU A 342 -3.10 5.10 40.16
N THR A 343 -2.19 4.70 39.27
CA THR A 343 -0.76 4.50 39.60
C THR A 343 0.20 5.33 38.77
N ASP A 344 -0.27 5.98 37.69
CA ASP A 344 0.58 6.58 36.65
C ASP A 344 1.68 5.60 36.19
N LEU A 345 1.32 4.68 35.28
CA LEU A 345 2.20 3.58 34.85
C LEU A 345 3.48 4.07 34.16
N TRP A 346 3.55 5.36 33.81
CA TRP A 346 4.67 6.00 33.11
C TRP A 346 5.37 7.08 33.94
N GLY A 347 5.00 7.22 35.21
CA GLY A 347 5.62 8.14 36.15
C GLY A 347 7.10 7.81 36.44
N ALA A 348 7.80 8.76 37.08
CA ALA A 348 9.22 8.63 37.39
C ALA A 348 9.51 7.37 38.23
N GLY A 349 10.38 6.48 37.71
CA GLY A 349 10.79 5.24 38.38
C GLY A 349 10.03 3.98 37.95
N GLN A 350 9.06 4.10 37.04
CA GLN A 350 8.30 2.96 36.51
C GLN A 350 9.08 2.18 35.43
N ARG A 351 8.62 0.94 35.17
CA ARG A 351 9.19 0.06 34.15
C ARG A 351 8.98 0.66 32.75
N PRO A 352 9.83 0.36 31.77
CA PRO A 352 9.70 0.84 30.38
C PRO A 352 8.55 0.15 29.61
N TYR A 353 7.65 -0.52 30.33
CA TYR A 353 6.50 -1.25 29.84
C TYR A 353 5.49 -1.37 30.98
N ALA A 354 4.24 -1.65 30.63
CA ALA A 354 3.19 -1.93 31.60
C ALA A 354 2.47 -3.24 31.25
N GLU A 355 2.13 -4.03 32.26
CA GLU A 355 1.34 -5.25 32.12
C GLU A 355 0.04 -5.11 32.92
N VAL A 356 -1.08 -5.44 32.29
CA VAL A 356 -2.37 -5.58 32.96
C VAL A 356 -2.97 -6.93 32.63
N SER A 357 -3.43 -7.63 33.66
CA SER A 357 -3.97 -8.99 33.56
C SER A 357 -5.49 -9.00 33.73
N ALA A 358 -6.17 -9.85 32.97
CA ALA A 358 -7.57 -10.21 33.15
C ALA A 358 -7.65 -11.72 33.51
N PRO A 359 -7.60 -12.09 34.80
CA PRO A 359 -7.54 -13.49 35.23
C PRO A 359 -8.70 -14.35 34.69
N ASP A 360 -9.91 -13.79 34.63
CA ASP A 360 -11.10 -14.50 34.15
C ASP A 360 -11.02 -14.87 32.66
N ALA A 361 -10.28 -14.08 31.87
CA ALA A 361 -10.02 -14.36 30.46
C ALA A 361 -8.75 -15.21 30.26
N GLY A 362 -7.94 -15.44 31.30
CA GLY A 362 -6.62 -16.05 31.19
C GLY A 362 -5.58 -15.19 30.43
N ALA A 363 -5.96 -14.00 29.98
CA ALA A 363 -5.14 -13.13 29.12
C ALA A 363 -4.48 -11.98 29.91
N ASN A 364 -3.51 -11.32 29.27
CA ASN A 364 -2.97 -10.02 29.67
C ASN A 364 -2.73 -9.14 28.44
N LEU A 365 -2.50 -7.86 28.72
CA LEU A 365 -2.05 -6.84 27.78
C LEU A 365 -0.67 -6.40 28.24
N ILE A 366 0.27 -6.31 27.28
CA ILE A 366 1.60 -5.73 27.50
C ILE A 366 1.73 -4.48 26.64
N ALA A 367 1.87 -3.32 27.29
CA ALA A 367 2.04 -2.02 26.65
C ALA A 367 3.48 -1.54 26.70
N TYR A 368 3.90 -0.79 25.68
CA TYR A 368 5.23 -0.26 25.47
C TYR A 368 5.17 1.14 24.81
N PRO A 369 6.20 1.99 24.98
CA PRO A 369 6.25 3.28 24.27
C PRO A 369 6.36 3.10 22.75
N SER A 370 5.65 3.91 21.97
CA SER A 370 5.71 3.87 20.49
C SER A 370 6.91 4.63 19.88
N GLY A 371 7.87 5.06 20.71
CA GLY A 371 9.00 5.88 20.27
C GLY A 371 8.64 7.36 20.19
N VAL A 372 8.58 7.93 18.98
CA VAL A 372 8.41 9.39 18.77
C VAL A 372 6.96 9.90 18.87
N GLY A 373 5.98 9.04 19.16
CA GLY A 373 4.62 9.45 19.54
C GLY A 373 3.52 8.86 18.68
N ASP A 374 2.54 9.71 18.32
CA ASP A 374 1.32 9.33 17.62
C ASP A 374 1.59 8.98 16.14
N GLY A 375 0.81 8.06 15.60
CA GLY A 375 0.99 7.61 14.22
C GLY A 375 0.28 6.30 13.90
N SER A 376 0.67 5.68 12.80
CA SER A 376 0.24 4.34 12.41
C SER A 376 1.48 3.50 12.15
N TYR A 377 1.52 2.30 12.71
CA TYR A 377 2.72 1.46 12.70
C TYR A 377 2.42 0.06 12.17
N PRO A 378 3.21 -0.47 11.22
CA PRO A 378 3.03 -1.82 10.72
C PRO A 378 3.46 -2.85 11.77
N VAL A 379 2.87 -4.04 11.66
CA VAL A 379 3.37 -5.23 12.33
C VAL A 379 3.83 -6.21 11.26
N TRP A 380 5.03 -6.73 11.43
CA TRP A 380 5.65 -7.71 10.54
C TRP A 380 5.63 -9.09 11.20
N ILE A 381 5.23 -10.10 10.44
CA ILE A 381 5.28 -11.50 10.86
C ILE A 381 6.57 -12.10 10.32
N GLY A 382 7.42 -12.59 11.21
CA GLY A 382 8.58 -13.38 10.84
C GLY A 382 8.20 -14.85 10.64
N ARG A 383 8.77 -15.49 9.62
CA ARG A 383 8.67 -16.93 9.39
C ARG A 383 10.05 -17.55 9.22
N ASP A 384 10.26 -18.74 9.79
CA ASP A 384 11.48 -19.50 9.57
C ASP A 384 11.50 -20.20 8.20
N ALA A 385 12.55 -20.98 7.94
CA ALA A 385 12.75 -21.67 6.67
C ALA A 385 11.67 -22.73 6.35
N ASP A 386 10.98 -23.23 7.38
CA ASP A 386 9.87 -24.18 7.25
C ASP A 386 8.50 -23.47 7.10
N GLY A 387 8.51 -22.13 7.16
CA GLY A 387 7.30 -21.29 7.06
C GLY A 387 6.57 -21.10 8.38
N GLU A 388 7.12 -21.56 9.50
CA GLU A 388 6.51 -21.43 10.83
C GLU A 388 6.71 -20.01 11.39
N VAL A 389 5.71 -19.49 12.10
CA VAL A 389 5.76 -18.13 12.67
C VAL A 389 6.82 -18.07 13.77
N THR A 390 7.78 -17.14 13.62
CA THR A 390 8.84 -16.87 14.61
C THR A 390 8.47 -15.71 15.53
N CYS A 391 7.84 -14.66 15.01
CA CYS A 391 7.45 -13.49 15.79
C CYS A 391 6.38 -12.62 15.10
N PHE A 392 5.77 -11.73 15.89
CA PHE A 392 5.11 -10.51 15.43
C PHE A 392 5.93 -9.31 15.92
N LEU A 393 6.38 -8.46 15.01
CA LEU A 393 7.24 -7.31 15.30
C LEU A 393 6.51 -6.02 14.90
N ALA A 394 6.15 -5.21 15.88
CA ALA A 394 5.64 -3.86 15.68
C ALA A 394 6.83 -2.92 15.42
N ASP A 395 6.92 -2.38 14.20
CA ASP A 395 7.99 -1.48 13.77
C ASP A 395 7.52 -0.04 13.90
N MET A 396 8.19 0.75 14.76
CA MET A 396 7.81 2.15 15.00
C MET A 396 8.28 3.08 13.88
N LEU A 397 8.87 2.55 12.81
CA LEU A 397 9.32 3.28 11.63
C LEU A 397 10.36 4.37 11.96
N LEU A 398 11.10 4.26 13.07
CA LEU A 398 12.16 5.22 13.38
C LEU A 398 13.37 5.06 12.45
N LEU A 399 13.60 3.85 11.94
CA LEU A 399 14.81 3.48 11.18
C LEU A 399 14.51 2.78 9.84
N HIS A 400 13.25 2.79 9.39
CA HIS A 400 12.81 2.08 8.18
C HIS A 400 13.41 2.60 6.85
N ARG A 401 14.07 3.78 6.89
CA ARG A 401 14.80 4.39 5.76
C ARG A 401 16.30 4.54 6.03
N ALA A 402 16.78 3.98 7.14
CA ALA A 402 18.19 4.06 7.50
C ALA A 402 19.02 3.08 6.70
N GLU A 403 20.31 3.35 6.60
CA GLU A 403 21.30 2.43 6.05
C GLU A 403 22.01 1.68 7.17
N ALA A 404 22.31 0.41 6.94
CA ALA A 404 23.18 -0.38 7.80
C ALA A 404 24.61 0.15 7.72
N LEU A 405 25.16 0.57 8.86
CA LEU A 405 26.54 1.02 8.97
C LEU A 405 27.37 -0.07 9.67
N PRO A 406 28.65 -0.28 9.29
CA PRO A 406 29.52 -1.22 9.99
C PRO A 406 29.51 -0.96 11.51
N PRO A 407 29.38 -2.00 12.37
CA PRO A 407 29.53 -3.42 12.04
C PRO A 407 28.22 -4.13 11.63
N THR A 408 27.09 -3.42 11.48
CA THR A 408 25.83 -4.02 11.02
C THR A 408 26.00 -4.57 9.62
N ALA A 409 25.60 -5.83 9.42
CA ALA A 409 25.50 -6.37 8.08
C ALA A 409 24.40 -5.64 7.30
N PRO A 410 24.53 -5.52 5.96
CA PRO A 410 23.43 -5.08 5.12
C PRO A 410 22.19 -5.92 5.36
N ASP A 411 21.03 -5.29 5.24
CA ASP A 411 19.77 -6.01 5.39
C ASP A 411 19.63 -7.10 4.32
N THR A 412 19.28 -8.30 4.75
CA THR A 412 19.00 -9.45 3.89
C THR A 412 17.57 -9.94 4.05
N SER A 413 16.72 -9.17 4.73
CA SER A 413 15.32 -9.49 4.96
C SER A 413 14.58 -9.76 3.65
N VAL A 414 14.08 -10.99 3.51
CA VAL A 414 13.26 -11.38 2.36
C VAL A 414 11.80 -11.13 2.70
N CYS A 415 11.20 -10.13 2.08
CA CYS A 415 9.75 -9.93 2.17
C CYS A 415 9.07 -10.94 1.23
N LEU A 416 8.20 -11.79 1.77
CA LEU A 416 7.37 -12.66 0.95
C LEU A 416 6.54 -11.79 0.00
N PRO A 417 6.47 -12.14 -1.30
CA PRO A 417 5.55 -11.47 -2.19
C PRO A 417 4.13 -11.72 -1.70
N ALA A 418 3.29 -10.69 -1.70
CA ALA A 418 1.88 -10.77 -1.31
C ALA A 418 1.00 -11.64 -2.25
N PHE A 419 1.63 -12.41 -3.16
CA PHE A 419 1.00 -13.06 -4.30
C PHE A 419 1.45 -14.54 -4.37
N PRO A 420 0.64 -15.52 -3.93
CA PRO A 420 0.74 -16.83 -4.54
C PRO A 420 0.40 -16.68 -6.03
N ALA A 421 1.12 -17.37 -6.91
CA ALA A 421 0.78 -17.40 -8.33
C ALA A 421 -0.68 -17.81 -8.47
N LEU A 422 -1.51 -16.98 -9.10
CA LEU A 422 -2.92 -17.29 -9.36
C LEU A 422 -2.95 -18.21 -10.60
N PRO A 423 -3.10 -19.54 -10.43
CA PRO A 423 -2.95 -20.49 -11.53
C PRO A 423 -4.19 -20.49 -12.44
N ASP A 424 -5.28 -19.89 -11.95
CA ASP A 424 -6.54 -19.74 -12.65
C ASP A 424 -6.63 -18.31 -13.20
N ASP A 425 -6.94 -18.17 -14.50
CA ASP A 425 -7.19 -16.89 -15.17
C ASP A 425 -8.65 -16.83 -15.65
N ARG A 426 -9.58 -17.47 -14.93
CA ARG A 426 -11.02 -17.42 -15.23
C ARG A 426 -11.54 -15.98 -15.23
N ARG A 427 -12.03 -15.56 -16.40
CA ARG A 427 -12.59 -14.22 -16.65
C ARG A 427 -14.11 -14.26 -16.56
N GLU A 428 -14.64 -14.35 -15.35
CA GLU A 428 -16.09 -14.37 -15.09
C GLU A 428 -16.69 -12.95 -14.97
N ARG A 429 -17.93 -12.75 -15.45
CA ARG A 429 -18.60 -11.42 -15.48
C ARG A 429 -19.15 -11.02 -14.11
N PRO A 430 -18.79 -9.83 -13.62
CA PRO A 430 -19.66 -8.65 -13.72
C PRO A 430 -18.85 -7.44 -14.22
N PHE A 431 -19.11 -6.98 -15.44
CA PHE A 431 -18.37 -5.86 -16.04
C PHE A 431 -19.36 -4.82 -16.54
N THR A 432 -19.13 -3.55 -16.20
CA THR A 432 -19.58 -2.43 -17.04
C THR A 432 -18.44 -2.03 -17.98
N GLY A 433 -18.78 -1.42 -19.11
CA GLY A 433 -17.78 -0.93 -20.05
C GLY A 433 -16.97 0.25 -19.46
N PRO A 434 -15.76 0.52 -19.97
CA PRO A 434 -14.92 1.62 -19.49
C PRO A 434 -15.64 2.98 -19.42
N GLY A 435 -16.43 3.34 -20.44
CA GLY A 435 -17.18 4.59 -20.49
C GLY A 435 -18.22 4.72 -19.38
N ALA A 436 -18.95 3.66 -19.06
CA ALA A 436 -19.91 3.67 -17.95
C ALA A 436 -19.23 3.85 -16.59
N THR A 437 -18.04 3.28 -16.41
CA THR A 437 -17.22 3.53 -15.22
C THR A 437 -16.67 4.96 -15.19
N ALA A 438 -16.25 5.52 -16.33
CA ALA A 438 -15.83 6.92 -16.42
C ALA A 438 -16.98 7.88 -16.08
N ASP A 439 -18.21 7.61 -16.54
CA ASP A 439 -19.40 8.40 -16.20
C ASP A 439 -19.70 8.35 -14.69
N PHE A 440 -19.59 7.16 -14.08
CA PHE A 440 -19.73 7.01 -12.63
C PHE A 440 -18.67 7.84 -11.88
N LEU A 441 -17.40 7.76 -12.28
CA LEU A 441 -16.31 8.51 -11.65
C LEU A 441 -16.48 10.02 -11.81
N ALA A 442 -16.94 10.49 -12.98
CA ALA A 442 -17.27 11.89 -13.22
C ALA A 442 -18.40 12.36 -12.29
N ALA A 443 -19.44 11.54 -12.08
CA ALA A 443 -20.50 11.85 -11.12
C ALA A 443 -19.99 11.91 -9.67
N GLN A 444 -19.04 11.06 -9.29
CA GLN A 444 -18.40 11.10 -7.97
C GLN A 444 -17.62 12.39 -7.72
N LEU A 445 -16.90 12.87 -8.75
CA LEU A 445 -16.19 14.15 -8.72
C LEU A 445 -17.16 15.33 -8.65
N ALA A 446 -18.17 15.37 -9.52
CA ALA A 446 -19.16 16.45 -9.55
C ALA A 446 -19.84 16.63 -8.19
N HIS A 447 -20.27 15.52 -7.57
CA HIS A 447 -20.83 15.53 -6.23
C HIS A 447 -19.85 16.11 -5.18
N ALA A 448 -18.55 15.80 -5.27
CA ALA A 448 -17.56 16.33 -4.33
C ALA A 448 -17.36 17.85 -4.49
N VAL A 449 -17.37 18.34 -5.73
CA VAL A 449 -17.29 19.78 -6.05
C VAL A 449 -18.54 20.52 -5.55
N ASP A 450 -19.73 19.98 -5.82
CA ASP A 450 -21.00 20.58 -5.37
C ASP A 450 -21.06 20.65 -3.84
N PHE A 451 -20.70 19.56 -3.15
CA PHE A 451 -20.65 19.52 -1.69
C PHE A 451 -19.65 20.54 -1.10
N LEU A 452 -18.51 20.75 -1.75
CA LEU A 452 -17.55 21.77 -1.32
C LEU A 452 -18.13 23.19 -1.48
N ALA A 453 -18.84 23.45 -2.58
CA ALA A 453 -19.48 24.74 -2.84
C ALA A 453 -20.57 25.04 -1.81
N GLU A 454 -21.42 24.06 -1.48
CA GLU A 454 -22.45 24.19 -0.44
C GLU A 454 -21.83 24.49 0.94
N ARG A 455 -20.75 23.79 1.32
CA ARG A 455 -20.05 24.06 2.59
C ARG A 455 -19.48 25.48 2.65
N ARG A 456 -19.01 26.03 1.53
CA ARG A 456 -18.52 27.42 1.49
C ARG A 456 -19.64 28.45 1.62
N GLN A 457 -20.82 28.16 1.05
CA GLN A 457 -21.98 29.05 1.15
C GLN A 457 -22.63 29.04 2.53
N GLY A 458 -22.64 27.91 3.24
CA GLY A 458 -23.22 27.81 4.58
C GLY A 458 -22.38 28.44 5.72
N TRP A 459 -21.16 28.88 5.43
CA TRP A 459 -20.22 29.47 6.41
C TRP A 459 -19.91 30.95 6.11
N GLY A 460 -20.49 31.52 5.06
CA GLY A 460 -20.47 32.96 4.75
C GLY A 460 -21.78 33.61 5.14
#